data_AF-A0A495ZQ19-F1
#
_entry.id   AF-A0A495ZQ19-F1
#
_cell.length_a   1.000
_cell.length_b   1.000
_cell.length_c   1.000
_cell.angle_alpha   90.00
_cell.angle_beta   90.00
_cell.angle_gamma   90.00
#
_symmetry.space_group_name_H-M   'P 1'
#
loop_
_entity.id
_entity.type
_entity.pdbx_description
1 polymer ?
#
loop_
_entity_poly.entity_id
_entity_poly.type
_entity_poly.pdbx_seq_one_letter_code
_entity_poly.pdbx_strand_id
1 'polypeptide(L)'
;MDMAIIPWEMVLLCGLSVCVGWGIRGNFGHEYGAALAGALAAMAIALLSGREDWWRHVHYFALFGAIGWSFGGSMSYMMVVGYSHSSQSLTVFYGFANLFAIGFLWAALGGAGTALPAFLTHSQLSLLFTPIAAVFIGWSLQAVIIDFVLAPKRMQRHESPLYWYDTDWVAALVAIVAALIVALFRGGLDMGTNLVLYMGIGWFGGFLLLVNVCRLRMTPPRGDNWAGCVGMVIGLLGYCSRYELSGVAFATLMTGFGGGVAFSFGQLLKLIYIWTGNKINWHTNWHSVMEQTQGFLFGLGIAIPFGLLLNKAPLLETDANLPPWTEIFAVFSVLILLTYVNYRKAAGTWVDLVEGLPERFFGLPVVGWFRRSRGWIGWFELFYIGLGIACVWLLSVHFREPLAFIPTSWLGKGQLLYFVFIWWVVIFNFERALVGFSPHRLVTEGVITLNAIICTVLIALGPLAVPKQTGSLFSFTDWVWQTLIWGMVVLVGTTVIFWGVKHLLFGKEHAPGASLHIRFGPDSNAPKAKPKAGEQHP
;
A
#
# COMPACT_ATOMS: atom_id res chain seq x y z
N MET A 1 -15.60 31.98 -1.40
CA MET A 1 -14.92 30.67 -1.38
C MET A 1 -15.15 30.07 -2.75
N ASP A 2 -14.20 30.18 -3.66
CA ASP A 2 -14.27 29.40 -4.90
C ASP A 2 -14.24 27.93 -4.48
N MET A 3 -15.35 27.22 -4.69
CA MET A 3 -15.38 25.79 -4.43
C MET A 3 -14.32 25.17 -5.33
N ALA A 4 -13.33 24.51 -4.72
CA ALA A 4 -12.35 23.75 -5.48
C ALA A 4 -13.11 22.74 -6.34
N ILE A 5 -13.09 22.93 -7.66
CA ILE A 5 -13.71 22.00 -8.60
C ILE A 5 -12.80 20.78 -8.63
N ILE A 6 -13.14 19.77 -7.84
CA ILE A 6 -12.46 18.47 -7.86
C ILE A 6 -12.86 17.78 -9.16
N PRO A 7 -11.90 17.46 -10.07
CA PRO A 7 -12.22 16.77 -11.31
C PRO A 7 -12.82 15.40 -11.01
N TRP A 8 -14.04 15.14 -11.49
CA TRP A 8 -14.71 13.86 -11.26
C TRP A 8 -13.97 12.72 -11.99
N GLU A 9 -13.30 13.03 -13.10
CA GLU A 9 -12.44 12.12 -13.84
C GLU A 9 -11.32 11.60 -12.94
N MET A 10 -10.67 12.50 -12.18
CA MET A 10 -9.62 12.16 -11.23
C MET A 10 -10.15 11.26 -10.12
N VAL A 11 -11.32 11.60 -9.56
CA VAL A 11 -11.96 10.81 -8.50
C VAL A 11 -12.32 9.41 -9.00
N LEU A 12 -12.93 9.31 -10.18
CA LEU A 12 -13.36 8.05 -10.76
C LEU A 12 -12.17 7.18 -11.17
N LEU A 13 -11.19 7.74 -11.89
CA LEU A 13 -10.00 6.99 -12.28
C LEU A 13 -9.28 6.48 -11.03
N CYS A 14 -9.00 7.35 -10.05
CA CYS A 14 -8.31 6.93 -8.83
C CYS A 14 -9.08 5.84 -8.07
N GLY A 15 -10.41 5.98 -7.94
CA GLY A 15 -11.28 4.94 -7.39
C GLY A 15 -11.10 3.60 -8.11
N LEU A 16 -11.21 3.58 -9.43
CA LEU A 16 -11.10 2.35 -10.23
C LEU A 16 -9.67 1.77 -10.24
N SER A 17 -8.65 2.63 -10.29
CA SER A 17 -7.23 2.28 -10.17
C SER A 17 -6.95 1.52 -8.88
N VAL A 18 -7.43 2.05 -7.76
CA VAL A 18 -7.23 1.41 -6.46
C VAL A 18 -8.13 0.19 -6.30
N CYS A 19 -9.33 0.17 -6.88
CA CYS A 19 -10.16 -1.03 -6.96
C CYS A 19 -9.42 -2.21 -7.64
N VAL A 20 -8.79 -1.96 -8.81
CA VAL A 20 -7.94 -2.93 -9.51
C VAL A 20 -6.77 -3.35 -8.62
N GLY A 21 -5.99 -2.39 -8.12
CA GLY A 21 -4.81 -2.67 -7.30
C GLY A 21 -5.14 -3.43 -6.01
N TRP A 22 -6.25 -3.11 -5.35
CA TRP A 22 -6.66 -3.76 -4.10
C TRP A 22 -7.25 -5.15 -4.33
N GLY A 23 -7.98 -5.36 -5.43
CA GLY A 23 -8.43 -6.69 -5.85
C GLY A 23 -7.25 -7.62 -6.11
N ILE A 24 -6.23 -7.13 -6.83
CA ILE A 24 -4.97 -7.85 -7.02
C ILE A 24 -4.27 -8.05 -5.66
N ARG A 25 -4.20 -7.03 -4.80
CA ARG A 25 -3.62 -7.16 -3.46
C ARG A 25 -4.31 -8.25 -2.64
N GLY A 26 -5.62 -8.44 -2.75
CA GLY A 26 -6.34 -9.54 -2.09
C GLY A 26 -5.86 -10.92 -2.52
N ASN A 27 -5.49 -11.03 -3.80
CA ASN A 27 -4.93 -12.24 -4.38
C ASN A 27 -3.50 -12.55 -3.90
N PHE A 28 -2.63 -11.54 -3.71
CA PHE A 28 -1.22 -11.73 -3.36
C PHE A 28 -0.90 -11.54 -1.86
N GLY A 29 -1.70 -10.74 -1.15
CA GLY A 29 -1.49 -10.25 0.21
C GLY A 29 -0.21 -9.41 0.41
N HIS A 30 -0.05 -8.89 1.64
CA HIS A 30 1.19 -8.26 2.14
C HIS A 30 1.50 -6.85 1.58
N GLU A 31 2.70 -6.34 1.86
CA GLU A 31 3.19 -4.99 1.57
C GLU A 31 3.24 -4.71 0.05
N TYR A 32 3.75 -5.68 -0.72
CA TYR A 32 3.99 -5.51 -2.15
C TYR A 32 2.70 -5.38 -2.96
N GLY A 33 1.61 -6.04 -2.55
CA GLY A 33 0.32 -5.90 -3.22
C GLY A 33 -0.27 -4.51 -3.00
N ALA A 34 -0.09 -3.96 -1.79
CA ALA A 34 -0.56 -2.61 -1.46
C ALA A 34 0.20 -1.53 -2.23
N ALA A 35 1.50 -1.76 -2.46
CA ALA A 35 2.34 -0.88 -3.26
C ALA A 35 1.86 -0.73 -4.72
N LEU A 36 1.27 -1.79 -5.31
CA LEU A 36 0.66 -1.71 -6.66
C LEU A 36 -0.49 -0.70 -6.69
N ALA A 37 -1.39 -0.80 -5.72
CA ALA A 37 -2.53 0.10 -5.60
C ALA A 37 -2.07 1.54 -5.36
N GLY A 38 -1.04 1.74 -4.53
CA GLY A 38 -0.46 3.05 -4.27
C GLY A 38 0.17 3.71 -5.50
N ALA A 39 0.89 2.93 -6.32
CA ALA A 39 1.45 3.43 -7.57
C ALA A 39 0.34 3.87 -8.55
N LEU A 40 -0.69 3.02 -8.73
CA LEU A 40 -1.83 3.34 -9.60
C LEU A 40 -2.60 4.57 -9.12
N ALA A 41 -2.86 4.68 -7.80
CA ALA A 41 -3.54 5.84 -7.21
C ALA A 41 -2.80 7.15 -7.47
N ALA A 42 -1.49 7.14 -7.19
CA ALA A 42 -0.66 8.34 -7.30
C ALA A 42 -0.48 8.79 -8.74
N MET A 43 -0.32 7.85 -9.69
CA MET A 43 -0.31 8.18 -11.12
C MET A 43 -1.66 8.73 -11.59
N ALA A 44 -2.78 8.14 -11.18
CA ALA A 44 -4.11 8.62 -11.53
C ALA A 44 -4.33 10.07 -11.07
N ILE A 45 -3.93 10.37 -9.82
CA ILE A 45 -3.98 11.73 -9.27
C ILE A 45 -3.09 12.68 -10.07
N ALA A 46 -1.82 12.33 -10.30
CA ALA A 46 -0.90 13.20 -11.03
C ALA A 46 -1.41 13.47 -12.45
N LEU A 47 -1.85 12.45 -13.18
CA LEU A 47 -2.26 12.56 -14.58
C LEU A 47 -3.57 13.32 -14.78
N LEU A 48 -4.53 13.19 -13.85
CA LEU A 48 -5.82 13.90 -13.91
C LEU A 48 -5.89 15.12 -12.99
N SER A 49 -4.75 15.64 -12.56
CA SER A 49 -4.64 16.87 -11.76
C SER A 49 -4.89 18.15 -12.57
N GLY A 50 -4.73 18.10 -13.90
CA GLY A 50 -4.64 19.30 -14.73
C GLY A 50 -3.35 20.12 -14.52
N ARG A 51 -2.33 19.55 -13.84
CA ARG A 51 -1.08 20.22 -13.48
C ARG A 51 0.10 19.68 -14.27
N GLU A 52 0.68 20.52 -15.12
CA GLU A 52 1.85 20.15 -15.95
C GLU A 52 3.09 19.83 -15.11
N ASP A 53 3.28 20.54 -14.00
CA ASP A 53 4.38 20.31 -13.07
C ASP A 53 4.25 18.96 -12.35
N TRP A 54 3.03 18.49 -12.07
CA TRP A 54 2.80 17.16 -11.53
C TRP A 54 2.96 16.04 -12.57
N TRP A 55 2.61 16.30 -13.84
CA TRP A 55 2.86 15.34 -14.93
C TRP A 55 4.34 15.02 -15.08
N ARG A 56 5.20 16.03 -14.94
CA ARG A 56 6.66 15.85 -14.94
C ARG A 56 7.15 14.94 -13.81
N HIS A 57 6.43 14.91 -12.69
CA HIS A 57 6.76 14.10 -11.52
C HIS A 57 6.01 12.76 -11.45
N VAL A 58 5.23 12.38 -12.46
CA VAL A 58 4.35 11.20 -12.41
C VAL A 58 5.04 9.91 -11.95
N HIS A 59 6.29 9.69 -12.35
CA HIS A 59 7.08 8.52 -11.95
C HIS A 59 7.52 8.59 -10.47
N TYR A 60 7.73 9.78 -9.93
CA TYR A 60 7.94 9.99 -8.49
C TYR A 60 6.66 9.81 -7.70
N PHE A 61 5.53 10.34 -8.19
CA PHE A 61 4.22 10.03 -7.62
C PHE A 61 4.01 8.51 -7.54
N ALA A 62 4.28 7.78 -8.62
CA ALA A 62 4.19 6.33 -8.67
C ALA A 62 5.09 5.66 -7.61
N LEU A 63 6.38 6.00 -7.54
CA LEU A 63 7.34 5.42 -6.60
C LEU A 63 6.95 5.70 -5.14
N PHE A 64 6.76 6.98 -4.77
CA PHE A 64 6.50 7.35 -3.39
C PHE A 64 5.08 6.94 -2.95
N GLY A 65 4.10 6.96 -3.86
CA GLY A 65 2.79 6.35 -3.63
C GLY A 65 2.90 4.86 -3.34
N ALA A 66 3.68 4.12 -4.14
CA ALA A 66 3.92 2.70 -3.90
C ALA A 66 4.54 2.46 -2.50
N ILE A 67 5.60 3.21 -2.15
CA ILE A 67 6.27 3.11 -0.86
C ILE A 67 5.30 3.40 0.29
N GLY A 68 4.55 4.52 0.23
CA GLY A 68 3.62 4.93 1.28
C GLY A 68 2.56 3.88 1.57
N TRP A 69 1.92 3.36 0.52
CA TRP A 69 0.90 2.32 0.67
C TRP A 69 1.48 0.96 1.07
N SER A 70 2.76 0.68 0.76
CA SER A 70 3.40 -0.59 1.12
C SER A 70 3.48 -0.81 2.63
N PHE A 71 3.78 0.25 3.40
CA PHE A 71 3.95 0.16 4.85
C PHE A 71 2.70 -0.38 5.55
N GLY A 72 1.52 0.03 5.09
CA GLY A 72 0.27 -0.44 5.69
C GLY A 72 -0.01 -1.92 5.45
N GLY A 73 0.59 -2.52 4.41
CA GLY A 73 0.46 -3.95 4.12
C GLY A 73 1.18 -4.88 5.09
N SER A 74 1.98 -4.33 6.02
CA SER A 74 2.63 -5.06 7.11
C SER A 74 1.68 -5.42 8.27
N MET A 75 0.51 -4.76 8.33
CA MET A 75 -0.46 -4.95 9.41
C MET A 75 -1.37 -6.16 9.15
N SER A 76 -1.57 -6.99 10.17
CA SER A 76 -2.57 -8.05 10.13
C SER A 76 -3.97 -7.49 10.46
N TYR A 77 -4.97 -7.84 9.66
CA TYR A 77 -6.33 -7.32 9.86
C TYR A 77 -7.45 -8.37 9.73
N MET A 78 -7.16 -9.58 9.23
CA MET A 78 -8.18 -10.64 9.04
C MET A 78 -8.93 -10.98 10.33
N MET A 79 -8.22 -11.02 11.45
CA MET A 79 -8.86 -11.24 12.75
C MET A 79 -9.76 -10.07 13.18
N VAL A 80 -9.39 -8.84 12.82
CA VAL A 80 -10.19 -7.64 13.14
C VAL A 80 -11.46 -7.61 12.29
N VAL A 81 -11.37 -8.01 11.01
CA VAL A 81 -12.53 -8.35 10.19
C VAL A 81 -13.39 -9.39 10.91
N GLY A 82 -12.79 -10.47 11.41
CA GLY A 82 -13.49 -11.49 12.19
C GLY A 82 -14.20 -10.97 13.45
N TYR A 83 -13.62 -9.99 14.16
CA TYR A 83 -14.26 -9.36 15.32
C TYR A 83 -15.57 -8.67 14.96
N SER A 84 -15.70 -8.09 13.76
CA SER A 84 -16.95 -7.46 13.32
C SER A 84 -18.08 -8.48 13.05
N HIS A 85 -17.74 -9.76 12.87
CA HIS A 85 -18.72 -10.84 12.70
C HIS A 85 -19.23 -11.40 14.03
N SER A 86 -18.53 -11.12 15.15
CA SER A 86 -18.76 -11.73 16.46
C SER A 86 -20.21 -11.59 16.99
N SER A 87 -20.66 -12.56 17.76
CA SER A 87 -21.89 -12.49 18.55
C SER A 87 -21.80 -11.49 19.72
N GLN A 88 -20.59 -11.20 20.21
CA GLN A 88 -20.38 -10.32 21.36
C GLN A 88 -20.28 -8.84 20.94
N SER A 89 -21.19 -8.01 21.46
CA SER A 89 -21.32 -6.59 21.09
C SER A 89 -20.04 -5.77 21.25
N LEU A 90 -19.34 -5.90 22.38
CA LEU A 90 -18.09 -5.17 22.62
C LEU A 90 -16.98 -5.59 21.64
N THR A 91 -16.94 -6.87 21.25
CA THR A 91 -15.99 -7.36 20.25
C THR A 91 -16.31 -6.76 18.87
N VAL A 92 -17.58 -6.63 18.50
CA VAL A 92 -17.99 -5.98 17.24
C VAL A 92 -17.59 -4.50 17.22
N PHE A 93 -17.85 -3.77 18.30
CA PHE A 93 -17.46 -2.37 18.44
C PHE A 93 -15.94 -2.20 18.29
N TYR A 94 -15.18 -3.04 18.98
CA TYR A 94 -13.72 -3.10 18.85
C TYR A 94 -13.28 -3.45 17.43
N GLY A 95 -13.96 -4.38 16.76
CA GLY A 95 -13.69 -4.74 15.37
C GLY A 95 -13.79 -3.53 14.44
N PHE A 96 -14.90 -2.79 14.47
CA PHE A 96 -15.07 -1.61 13.62
C PHE A 96 -14.10 -0.49 13.96
N ALA A 97 -13.87 -0.21 15.25
CA ALA A 97 -12.91 0.82 15.68
C ALA A 97 -11.49 0.52 15.19
N ASN A 98 -11.04 -0.74 15.28
CA ASN A 98 -9.70 -1.12 14.85
C ASN A 98 -9.60 -1.26 13.33
N LEU A 99 -10.67 -1.63 12.61
CA LEU A 99 -10.67 -1.55 11.15
C LEU A 99 -10.56 -0.10 10.67
N PHE A 100 -11.21 0.83 11.36
CA PHE A 100 -11.02 2.26 11.11
C PHE A 100 -9.55 2.66 11.37
N ALA A 101 -8.98 2.27 12.52
CA ALA A 101 -7.60 2.59 12.84
C ALA A 101 -6.61 2.01 11.81
N ILE A 102 -6.79 0.76 11.39
CA ILE A 102 -5.95 0.12 10.36
C ILE A 102 -6.10 0.86 9.03
N GLY A 103 -7.33 1.17 8.61
CA GLY A 103 -7.57 1.96 7.39
C GLY A 103 -6.94 3.34 7.44
N PHE A 104 -6.99 3.98 8.61
CA PHE A 104 -6.32 5.24 8.86
C PHE A 104 -4.82 5.15 8.67
N LEU A 105 -4.17 4.21 9.34
CA LEU A 105 -2.72 4.06 9.28
C LEU A 105 -2.23 3.74 7.87
N TRP A 106 -2.99 2.91 7.14
CA TRP A 106 -2.66 2.52 5.78
C TRP A 106 -2.73 3.71 4.82
N ALA A 107 -3.86 4.41 4.83
CA ALA A 107 -4.12 5.50 3.91
C ALA A 107 -3.34 6.78 4.30
N ALA A 108 -3.01 6.97 5.58
CA ALA A 108 -2.18 8.08 6.03
C ALA A 108 -0.77 8.01 5.43
N LEU A 109 -0.11 6.86 5.55
CA LEU A 109 1.21 6.64 4.95
C LEU A 109 1.15 6.69 3.42
N GLY A 110 0.07 6.17 2.83
CA GLY A 110 -0.19 6.28 1.39
C GLY A 110 -0.32 7.72 0.90
N GLY A 111 -1.16 8.53 1.57
CA GLY A 111 -1.37 9.94 1.26
C GLY A 111 -0.09 10.77 1.44
N ALA A 112 0.70 10.47 2.47
CA ALA A 112 2.00 11.10 2.68
C ALA A 112 2.96 10.82 1.52
N GLY A 113 3.11 9.55 1.14
CA GLY A 113 3.94 9.14 0.01
C GLY A 113 3.54 9.83 -1.28
N THR A 114 2.23 9.88 -1.59
CA THR A 114 1.72 10.60 -2.77
C THR A 114 1.94 12.11 -2.68
N ALA A 115 1.95 12.70 -1.48
CA ALA A 115 2.06 14.16 -1.31
C ALA A 115 3.50 14.67 -1.36
N LEU A 116 4.49 13.85 -0.98
CA LEU A 116 5.91 14.26 -1.04
C LEU A 116 6.32 14.84 -2.42
N PRO A 117 6.12 14.15 -3.56
CA PRO A 117 6.48 14.69 -4.88
C PRO A 117 5.62 15.87 -5.33
N ALA A 118 4.50 16.17 -4.63
CA ALA A 118 3.64 17.32 -4.88
C ALA A 118 4.08 18.60 -4.13
N PHE A 119 4.87 18.45 -3.06
CA PHE A 119 5.26 19.55 -2.17
C PHE A 119 6.77 19.79 -2.10
N LEU A 120 7.59 18.79 -2.41
CA LEU A 120 9.04 18.94 -2.35
C LEU A 120 9.58 19.54 -3.64
N THR A 121 10.48 20.51 -3.49
CA THR A 121 11.28 21.01 -4.61
C THR A 121 12.18 19.91 -5.15
N HIS A 122 12.75 20.11 -6.34
CA HIS A 122 13.62 19.11 -6.96
C HIS A 122 14.84 18.80 -6.08
N SER A 123 15.47 19.82 -5.51
CA SER A 123 16.61 19.63 -4.61
C SER A 123 16.23 18.82 -3.37
N GLN A 124 15.08 19.13 -2.75
CA GLN A 124 14.58 18.40 -1.59
C GLN A 124 14.23 16.94 -1.92
N LEU A 125 13.52 16.71 -3.03
CA LEU A 125 13.11 15.38 -3.45
C LEU A 125 14.33 14.50 -3.76
N SER A 126 15.38 15.06 -4.37
CA SER A 126 16.62 14.34 -4.68
C SER A 126 17.32 13.77 -3.45
N LEU A 127 17.23 14.47 -2.31
CA LEU A 127 17.86 14.03 -1.06
C LEU A 127 17.28 12.72 -0.54
N LEU A 128 16.03 12.39 -0.89
CA LEU A 128 15.34 11.18 -0.45
C LEU A 128 15.87 9.90 -1.11
N PHE A 129 16.43 9.98 -2.32
CA PHE A 129 16.72 8.78 -3.11
C PHE A 129 17.84 7.92 -2.52
N THR A 130 18.98 8.52 -2.15
CA THR A 130 20.11 7.75 -1.58
C THR A 130 19.72 6.99 -0.30
N PRO A 131 19.08 7.61 0.73
CA PRO A 131 18.68 6.87 1.91
C PRO A 131 17.62 5.79 1.62
N ILE A 132 16.67 6.05 0.71
CA ILE A 132 15.68 5.03 0.31
C ILE A 132 16.35 3.85 -0.41
N ALA A 133 17.27 4.11 -1.34
CA ALA A 133 18.03 3.06 -2.02
C ALA A 133 18.87 2.25 -1.03
N ALA A 134 19.51 2.92 -0.06
CA ALA A 134 20.26 2.27 1.00
C ALA A 134 19.36 1.37 1.89
N VAL A 135 18.13 1.82 2.20
CA VAL A 135 17.14 1.02 2.95
C VAL A 135 16.74 -0.22 2.13
N PHE A 136 16.45 -0.08 0.84
CA PHE A 136 16.10 -1.23 -0.02
C PHE A 136 17.24 -2.24 -0.16
N ILE A 137 18.48 -1.75 -0.30
CA ILE A 137 19.67 -2.61 -0.27
C ILE A 137 19.79 -3.29 1.09
N GLY A 138 19.63 -2.55 2.18
CA GLY A 138 19.67 -3.08 3.55
C GLY A 138 18.64 -4.19 3.79
N TRP A 139 17.38 -3.98 3.40
CA TRP A 139 16.33 -5.00 3.50
C TRP A 139 16.60 -6.22 2.61
N SER A 140 17.18 -6.01 1.43
CA SER A 140 17.55 -7.12 0.53
C SER A 140 18.67 -7.97 1.16
N LEU A 141 19.71 -7.32 1.69
CA LEU A 141 20.81 -7.99 2.41
C LEU A 141 20.29 -8.69 3.68
N GLN A 142 19.43 -8.04 4.45
CA GLN A 142 18.78 -8.63 5.62
C GLN A 142 18.04 -9.92 5.25
N ALA A 143 17.25 -9.90 4.17
CA ALA A 143 16.50 -11.08 3.73
C ALA A 143 17.43 -12.24 3.34
N VAL A 144 18.56 -11.96 2.68
CA VAL A 144 19.59 -12.95 2.31
C VAL A 144 20.28 -13.51 3.55
N ILE A 145 20.72 -12.65 4.46
CA ILE A 145 21.47 -13.03 5.67
C ILE A 145 20.60 -13.86 6.61
N ILE A 146 19.36 -13.43 6.87
CA ILE A 146 18.42 -14.18 7.72
C ILE A 146 18.14 -15.56 7.13
N ASP A 147 17.92 -15.64 5.81
CA ASP A 147 17.71 -16.93 5.14
C ASP A 147 18.92 -17.86 5.29
N PHE A 148 20.12 -17.31 5.11
CA PHE A 148 21.37 -18.06 5.20
C PHE A 148 21.66 -18.57 6.61
N VAL A 149 21.45 -17.73 7.63
CA VAL A 149 21.84 -18.02 9.02
C VAL A 149 20.77 -18.80 9.77
N LEU A 150 19.49 -18.43 9.61
CA LEU A 150 18.40 -18.98 10.42
C LEU A 150 17.56 -20.01 9.67
N ALA A 151 17.65 -20.09 8.34
CA ALA A 151 16.84 -20.96 7.48
C ALA A 151 15.36 -21.03 7.93
N PRO A 152 14.68 -19.88 8.10
CA PRO A 152 13.41 -19.82 8.82
C PRO A 152 12.33 -20.61 8.08
N LYS A 153 11.72 -21.57 8.78
CA LYS A 153 10.54 -22.26 8.29
C LYS A 153 9.35 -21.31 8.33
N ARG A 154 8.79 -20.97 7.16
CA ARG A 154 7.72 -19.97 7.03
C ARG A 154 6.52 -20.24 7.96
N MET A 155 6.10 -21.49 8.04
CA MET A 155 4.98 -21.93 8.89
C MET A 155 5.35 -22.05 10.37
N GLN A 156 6.61 -21.85 10.76
CA GLN A 156 7.10 -21.93 12.14
C GLN A 156 7.89 -20.67 12.51
N ARG A 157 7.52 -19.51 11.93
CA ARG A 157 8.24 -18.24 12.12
C ARG A 157 8.29 -17.76 13.59
N HIS A 158 7.38 -18.23 14.44
CA HIS A 158 7.39 -17.97 15.90
C HIS A 158 8.54 -18.66 16.64
N GLU A 159 9.21 -19.62 16.00
CA GLU A 159 10.40 -20.29 16.55
C GLU A 159 11.69 -19.52 16.26
N SER A 160 11.65 -18.53 15.36
CA SER A 160 12.81 -17.70 15.05
C SER A 160 13.30 -16.96 16.31
N PRO A 161 14.63 -16.91 16.57
CA PRO A 161 15.19 -16.06 17.63
C PRO A 161 14.85 -14.57 17.45
N LEU A 162 14.55 -14.15 16.23
CA LEU A 162 14.16 -12.79 15.89
C LEU A 162 12.65 -12.53 16.05
N TYR A 163 11.87 -13.54 16.47
CA TYR A 163 10.44 -13.37 16.65
C TYR A 163 10.14 -12.44 17.82
N TRP A 164 9.60 -11.26 17.51
CA TRP A 164 9.08 -10.34 18.51
C TRP A 164 7.68 -9.89 18.14
N TYR A 165 6.69 -10.63 18.66
CA TYR A 165 5.27 -10.39 18.41
C TYR A 165 4.90 -10.33 16.92
N ASP A 166 5.62 -11.10 16.10
CA ASP A 166 5.43 -11.16 14.64
C ASP A 166 5.49 -9.77 13.96
N THR A 167 6.44 -8.94 14.37
CA THR A 167 6.65 -7.57 13.86
C THR A 167 7.93 -7.43 13.04
N ASP A 168 8.00 -6.36 12.24
CA ASP A 168 9.12 -6.04 11.35
C ASP A 168 10.23 -5.22 12.01
N TRP A 169 10.48 -5.44 13.31
CA TRP A 169 11.45 -4.65 14.08
C TRP A 169 12.87 -4.69 13.50
N VAL A 170 13.28 -5.82 12.90
CA VAL A 170 14.59 -5.94 12.24
C VAL A 170 14.64 -5.04 11.02
N ALA A 171 13.56 -4.98 10.23
CA ALA A 171 13.49 -4.11 9.06
C ALA A 171 13.51 -2.64 9.45
N ALA A 172 12.82 -2.27 10.54
CA ALA A 172 12.87 -0.92 11.09
C ALA A 172 14.28 -0.54 11.57
N LEU A 173 14.98 -1.46 12.25
CA LEU A 173 16.36 -1.25 12.69
C LEU A 173 17.32 -1.08 11.50
N VAL A 174 17.21 -1.94 10.49
CA VAL A 174 18.03 -1.86 9.27
C VAL A 174 17.79 -0.55 8.53
N ALA A 175 16.56 -0.04 8.50
CA ALA A 175 16.26 1.26 7.91
C ALA A 175 16.95 2.42 8.65
N ILE A 176 16.94 2.41 9.99
CA ILE A 176 17.67 3.39 10.82
C ILE A 176 19.17 3.31 10.54
N VAL A 177 19.75 2.11 10.57
CA VAL A 177 21.19 1.90 10.32
C VAL A 177 21.58 2.37 8.91
N ALA A 178 20.79 2.04 7.89
CA ALA A 178 21.03 2.50 6.52
C ALA A 178 21.02 4.04 6.41
N ALA A 179 20.05 4.70 7.06
CA ALA A 179 19.98 6.16 7.09
C ALA A 179 21.18 6.79 7.81
N LEU A 180 21.64 6.21 8.92
CA LEU A 180 22.82 6.67 9.65
C LEU A 180 24.10 6.48 8.84
N ILE A 181 24.25 5.37 8.11
CA ILE A 181 25.39 5.16 7.20
C ILE A 181 25.41 6.25 6.12
N VAL A 182 24.25 6.53 5.50
CA VAL A 182 24.15 7.60 4.49
C VAL A 182 24.46 8.97 5.11
N ALA A 183 23.98 9.25 6.31
CA ALA A 183 24.29 10.49 7.02
C ALA A 183 25.80 10.64 7.30
N LEU A 184 26.48 9.57 7.69
CA LEU A 184 27.93 9.57 7.88
C LEU A 184 28.68 9.89 6.57
N PHE A 185 28.28 9.27 5.45
CA PHE A 185 28.88 9.56 4.14
C PHE A 185 28.58 10.98 3.64
N ARG A 186 27.42 11.54 3.99
CA ARG A 186 27.04 12.92 3.67
C ARG A 186 27.63 13.95 4.64
N GLY A 187 28.28 13.52 5.73
CA GLY A 187 28.86 14.40 6.75
C GLY A 187 27.82 15.06 7.68
N GLY A 188 26.58 14.57 7.72
CA GLY A 188 25.52 15.14 8.54
C GLY A 188 24.13 14.58 8.23
N LEU A 189 23.16 15.02 9.04
CA LEU A 189 21.74 14.73 8.83
C LEU A 189 21.13 15.76 7.89
N ASP A 190 20.42 15.27 6.88
CA ASP A 190 19.66 16.06 5.93
C ASP A 190 18.19 15.66 5.91
N MET A 191 17.40 16.28 5.04
CA MET A 191 15.98 16.02 4.91
C MET A 191 15.64 14.55 4.60
N GLY A 192 16.39 13.90 3.71
CA GLY A 192 16.10 12.52 3.31
C GLY A 192 16.48 11.49 4.37
N THR A 193 17.63 11.68 5.02
CA THR A 193 18.03 10.83 6.15
C THR A 193 17.10 11.04 7.35
N ASN A 194 16.68 12.28 7.62
CA ASN A 194 15.72 12.57 8.69
C ASN A 194 14.35 11.94 8.43
N LEU A 195 13.83 11.91 7.20
CA LEU A 195 12.56 11.22 6.94
C LEU A 195 12.59 9.76 7.41
N VAL A 196 13.65 9.02 7.04
CA VAL A 196 13.82 7.62 7.44
C VAL A 196 14.00 7.50 8.96
N LEU A 197 14.76 8.38 9.59
CA LEU A 197 14.97 8.37 11.04
C LEU A 197 13.70 8.68 11.83
N TYR A 198 12.94 9.70 11.44
CA TYR A 198 11.66 10.03 12.11
C TYR A 198 10.67 8.88 12.00
N MET A 199 10.56 8.24 10.83
CA MET A 199 9.70 7.07 10.65
C MET A 199 10.20 5.86 11.43
N GLY A 200 11.50 5.54 11.37
CA GLY A 200 12.09 4.38 12.05
C GLY A 200 12.07 4.49 13.57
N ILE A 201 12.48 5.65 14.12
CA ILE A 201 12.41 5.94 15.56
C ILE A 201 10.96 5.97 16.01
N GLY A 202 10.08 6.60 15.22
CA GLY A 202 8.64 6.60 15.45
C GLY A 202 8.10 5.17 15.57
N TRP A 203 8.44 4.29 14.63
CA TRP A 203 8.04 2.88 14.62
C TRP A 203 8.40 2.17 15.93
N PHE A 204 9.65 2.31 16.39
CA PHE A 204 10.07 1.75 17.68
C PHE A 204 9.34 2.39 18.86
N GLY A 205 9.16 3.72 18.87
CA GLY A 205 8.42 4.42 19.91
C GLY A 205 6.98 3.91 20.06
N GLY A 206 6.26 3.78 18.95
CA GLY A 206 4.90 3.25 18.93
C GLY A 206 4.81 1.78 19.37
N PHE A 207 5.71 0.93 18.84
CA PHE A 207 5.75 -0.49 19.20
C PHE A 207 6.12 -0.72 20.67
N LEU A 208 7.15 -0.04 21.19
CA LEU A 208 7.58 -0.19 22.58
C LEU A 208 6.51 0.33 23.54
N LEU A 209 5.92 1.49 23.27
CA LEU A 209 4.90 2.07 24.14
C LEU A 209 3.61 1.23 24.13
N LEU A 210 3.03 0.98 22.95
CA LEU A 210 1.68 0.39 22.88
C LEU A 210 1.70 -1.12 23.18
N VAL A 211 2.67 -1.85 22.64
CA VAL A 211 2.70 -3.32 22.73
C VAL A 211 3.50 -3.80 23.94
N ASN A 212 4.66 -3.20 24.22
CA ASN A 212 5.54 -3.69 25.28
C ASN A 212 5.20 -3.09 26.65
N VAL A 213 4.92 -1.78 26.72
CA VAL A 213 4.55 -1.11 27.98
C VAL A 213 3.06 -1.27 28.26
N CYS A 214 2.18 -0.82 27.36
CA CYS A 214 0.73 -0.85 27.56
C CYS A 214 0.08 -2.22 27.32
N ARG A 215 0.84 -3.21 26.82
CA ARG A 215 0.37 -4.58 26.53
C ARG A 215 -0.84 -4.64 25.60
N LEU A 216 -1.01 -3.65 24.73
CA LEU A 216 -2.10 -3.59 23.76
C LEU A 216 -1.77 -4.49 22.57
N ARG A 217 -2.40 -5.68 22.55
CA ARG A 217 -2.30 -6.66 21.45
C ARG A 217 -3.57 -6.60 20.61
N MET A 218 -3.52 -6.07 19.39
CA MET A 218 -4.73 -5.94 18.55
C MET A 218 -5.15 -7.28 17.95
N THR A 219 -4.19 -8.06 17.47
CA THR A 219 -4.46 -9.31 16.74
C THR A 219 -3.64 -10.51 17.23
N PRO A 220 -3.51 -10.79 18.54
CA PRO A 220 -2.70 -11.94 18.98
C PRO A 220 -3.28 -13.26 18.45
N PRO A 221 -2.45 -14.19 17.94
CA PRO A 221 -0.99 -14.20 17.97
C PRO A 221 -0.35 -13.64 16.67
N ARG A 222 -1.12 -13.02 15.77
CA ARG A 222 -0.61 -12.31 14.58
C ARG A 222 0.13 -11.03 14.96
N GLY A 223 0.89 -10.52 13.99
CA GLY A 223 1.72 -9.33 14.09
C GLY A 223 1.05 -8.06 14.58
N ASP A 224 1.73 -7.35 15.48
CA ASP A 224 1.32 -6.04 16.00
C ASP A 224 2.06 -4.87 15.32
N ASN A 225 2.37 -5.02 14.02
CA ASN A 225 2.95 -3.95 13.20
C ASN A 225 2.10 -2.67 13.19
N TRP A 226 0.80 -2.76 13.50
CA TRP A 226 -0.09 -1.59 13.63
C TRP A 226 0.47 -0.56 14.63
N ALA A 227 1.07 -1.00 15.73
CA ALA A 227 1.64 -0.10 16.73
C ALA A 227 2.87 0.63 16.20
N GLY A 228 3.69 -0.07 15.41
CA GLY A 228 4.78 0.54 14.67
C GLY A 228 4.28 1.54 13.63
N CYS A 229 3.20 1.24 12.91
CA CYS A 229 2.58 2.17 11.97
C CYS A 229 2.02 3.44 12.65
N VAL A 230 1.42 3.34 13.84
CA VAL A 230 1.04 4.52 14.65
C VAL A 230 2.26 5.40 14.89
N GLY A 231 3.36 4.77 15.33
CA GLY A 231 4.64 5.42 15.54
C GLY A 231 5.19 6.10 14.28
N MET A 232 5.12 5.44 13.13
CA MET A 232 5.54 6.01 11.84
C MET A 232 4.72 7.24 11.45
N VAL A 233 3.40 7.21 11.63
CA VAL A 233 2.53 8.37 11.34
C VAL A 233 2.88 9.55 12.27
N ILE A 234 3.06 9.31 13.57
CA ILE A 234 3.47 10.36 14.51
C ILE A 234 4.84 10.93 14.13
N GLY A 235 5.81 10.06 13.84
CA GLY A 235 7.14 10.47 13.38
C GLY A 235 7.09 11.28 12.10
N LEU A 236 6.30 10.86 11.12
CA LEU A 236 6.08 11.58 9.87
C LEU A 236 5.43 12.95 10.09
N LEU A 237 4.47 13.08 11.00
CA LEU A 237 3.88 14.39 11.34
C LEU A 237 4.90 15.30 12.03
N GLY A 238 5.74 14.74 12.90
CA GLY A 238 6.87 15.46 13.49
C GLY A 238 7.88 15.93 12.43
N TYR A 239 8.18 15.09 11.44
CA TYR A 239 9.00 15.46 10.28
C TYR A 239 8.34 16.59 9.46
N CYS A 240 7.03 16.49 9.19
CA CYS A 240 6.31 17.53 8.47
C CYS A 240 6.33 18.87 9.23
N SER A 241 6.21 18.84 10.56
CA SER A 241 6.34 20.04 11.40
C SER A 241 7.76 20.63 11.35
N ARG A 242 8.80 19.78 11.42
CA ARG A 242 10.21 20.20 11.38
C ARG A 242 10.62 20.88 10.06
N TYR A 243 9.99 20.49 8.95
CA TYR A 243 10.26 20.96 7.60
C TYR A 243 9.14 21.81 6.98
N GLU A 244 8.18 22.27 7.81
CA GLU A 244 7.07 23.14 7.39
C GLU A 244 6.19 22.57 6.26
N LEU A 245 6.09 21.25 6.16
CA LEU A 245 5.32 20.52 5.15
C LEU A 245 3.84 20.37 5.57
N SER A 246 3.17 21.47 5.91
CA SER A 246 1.78 21.45 6.38
C SER A 246 0.81 20.78 5.39
N GLY A 247 1.05 20.92 4.07
CA GLY A 247 0.25 20.26 3.04
C GLY A 247 0.44 18.74 2.99
N VAL A 248 1.65 18.23 3.26
CA VAL A 248 1.90 16.78 3.40
C VAL A 248 1.24 16.26 4.67
N ALA A 249 1.29 17.00 5.77
CA ALA A 249 0.59 16.65 7.01
C ALA A 249 -0.93 16.60 6.81
N PHE A 250 -1.51 17.58 6.12
CA PHE A 250 -2.93 17.59 5.77
C PHE A 250 -3.31 16.39 4.90
N ALA A 251 -2.55 16.13 3.83
CA ALA A 251 -2.76 14.98 2.95
C ALA A 251 -2.69 13.66 3.73
N THR A 252 -1.71 13.52 4.62
CA THR A 252 -1.53 12.36 5.52
C THR A 252 -2.79 12.13 6.37
N LEU A 253 -3.28 13.16 7.06
CA LEU A 253 -4.40 13.01 7.98
C LEU A 253 -5.73 12.84 7.26
N MET A 254 -6.01 13.67 6.25
CA MET A 254 -7.29 13.63 5.55
C MET A 254 -7.45 12.32 4.77
N THR A 255 -6.38 11.87 4.10
CA THR A 255 -6.36 10.55 3.44
C THR A 255 -6.45 9.43 4.47
N GLY A 256 -5.78 9.57 5.62
CA GLY A 256 -5.93 8.65 6.76
C GLY A 256 -7.38 8.50 7.19
N PHE A 257 -8.05 9.57 7.60
CA PHE A 257 -9.45 9.49 8.04
C PHE A 257 -10.37 8.96 6.93
N GLY A 258 -10.16 9.38 5.68
CA GLY A 258 -10.86 8.82 4.52
C GLY A 258 -10.66 7.31 4.38
N GLY A 259 -9.43 6.83 4.58
CA GLY A 259 -9.11 5.39 4.58
C GLY A 259 -9.69 4.62 5.76
N GLY A 260 -9.77 5.24 6.94
CA GLY A 260 -10.44 4.65 8.10
C GLY A 260 -11.93 4.40 7.83
N VAL A 261 -12.60 5.38 7.22
CA VAL A 261 -13.98 5.22 6.73
C VAL A 261 -14.04 4.14 5.65
N ALA A 262 -13.17 4.19 4.64
CA ALA A 262 -13.17 3.25 3.52
C ALA A 262 -13.07 1.79 3.98
N PHE A 263 -12.14 1.48 4.89
CA PHE A 263 -11.94 0.11 5.38
C PHE A 263 -13.15 -0.37 6.18
N SER A 264 -13.53 0.38 7.22
CA SER A 264 -14.61 0.01 8.12
C SER A 264 -15.97 -0.04 7.42
N PHE A 265 -16.23 0.88 6.49
CA PHE A 265 -17.43 0.89 5.67
C PHE A 265 -17.45 -0.25 4.65
N GLY A 266 -16.33 -0.54 4.00
CA GLY A 266 -16.22 -1.71 3.12
C GLY A 266 -16.53 -3.02 3.85
N GLN A 267 -16.09 -3.15 5.10
CA GLN A 267 -16.46 -4.29 5.94
C GLN A 267 -17.94 -4.30 6.31
N LEU A 268 -18.56 -3.15 6.58
CA LEU A 268 -20.01 -3.09 6.77
C LEU A 268 -20.76 -3.52 5.50
N LEU A 269 -20.34 -3.07 4.33
CA LEU A 269 -20.92 -3.47 3.04
C LEU A 269 -20.82 -4.99 2.84
N LYS A 270 -19.68 -5.61 3.20
CA LYS A 270 -19.55 -7.08 3.22
C LYS A 270 -20.64 -7.74 4.08
N LEU A 271 -20.88 -7.24 5.30
CA LEU A 271 -21.90 -7.79 6.18
C LEU A 271 -23.32 -7.61 5.61
N ILE A 272 -23.60 -6.45 4.99
CA ILE A 272 -24.86 -6.19 4.29
C ILE A 272 -25.03 -7.18 3.14
N TYR A 273 -24.00 -7.39 2.32
CA TYR A 273 -24.05 -8.32 1.19
C TYR A 273 -24.21 -9.78 1.61
N ILE A 274 -23.61 -10.18 2.73
CA ILE A 274 -23.82 -11.52 3.30
C ILE A 274 -25.26 -11.67 3.77
N TRP A 275 -25.80 -10.66 4.45
CA TRP A 275 -27.19 -10.68 4.92
C TRP A 275 -28.19 -10.74 3.77
N THR A 276 -28.01 -9.91 2.74
CA THR A 276 -28.90 -9.92 1.56
C THR A 276 -28.72 -11.19 0.74
N GLY A 277 -27.47 -11.62 0.49
CA GLY A 277 -27.14 -12.83 -0.27
C GLY A 277 -27.77 -14.09 0.33
N ASN A 278 -27.78 -14.22 1.67
CA ASN A 278 -28.46 -15.31 2.36
C ASN A 278 -29.99 -15.29 2.15
N LYS A 279 -30.61 -14.12 1.99
CA LYS A 279 -32.05 -14.01 1.73
C LYS A 279 -32.45 -14.39 0.30
N ILE A 280 -31.55 -14.18 -0.66
CA ILE A 280 -31.80 -14.39 -2.09
C ILE A 280 -31.04 -15.60 -2.66
N ASN A 281 -30.47 -16.46 -1.80
CA ASN A 281 -29.65 -17.62 -2.17
C ASN A 281 -28.50 -17.31 -3.15
N TRP A 282 -27.87 -16.13 -2.99
CA TRP A 282 -26.71 -15.74 -3.78
C TRP A 282 -25.42 -15.86 -2.97
N HIS A 283 -24.60 -16.85 -3.34
CA HIS A 283 -23.33 -17.13 -2.69
C HIS A 283 -22.16 -16.84 -3.62
N THR A 284 -21.22 -16.01 -3.17
CA THR A 284 -19.96 -15.71 -3.85
C THR A 284 -18.86 -15.45 -2.82
N ASN A 285 -17.64 -15.19 -3.28
CA ASN A 285 -16.56 -14.75 -2.42
C ASN A 285 -16.76 -13.27 -2.04
N TRP A 286 -17.64 -13.03 -1.05
CA TRP A 286 -17.93 -11.70 -0.52
C TRP A 286 -16.70 -11.00 0.07
N HIS A 287 -15.67 -11.75 0.44
CA HIS A 287 -14.42 -11.16 0.90
C HIS A 287 -13.63 -10.51 -0.25
N SER A 288 -13.51 -11.18 -1.40
CA SER A 288 -12.91 -10.58 -2.59
C SER A 288 -13.68 -9.36 -3.09
N VAL A 289 -15.02 -9.42 -3.07
CA VAL A 289 -15.87 -8.27 -3.39
C VAL A 289 -15.59 -7.11 -2.43
N MET A 290 -15.53 -7.39 -1.12
CA MET A 290 -15.18 -6.40 -0.11
C MET A 290 -13.80 -5.77 -0.37
N GLU A 291 -12.77 -6.56 -0.69
CA GLU A 291 -11.43 -6.01 -0.97
C GLU A 291 -11.45 -5.06 -2.17
N GLN A 292 -12.17 -5.39 -3.24
CA GLN A 292 -12.31 -4.50 -4.40
C GLN A 292 -13.11 -3.23 -4.05
N THR A 293 -14.22 -3.36 -3.32
CA THR A 293 -15.02 -2.22 -2.84
C THR A 293 -14.21 -1.32 -1.91
N GLN A 294 -13.43 -1.90 -1.00
CA GLN A 294 -12.49 -1.17 -0.15
C GLN A 294 -11.45 -0.43 -0.98
N GLY A 295 -10.89 -1.08 -2.01
CA GLY A 295 -9.99 -0.43 -2.94
C GLY A 295 -10.61 0.80 -3.59
N PHE A 296 -11.83 0.67 -4.11
CA PHE A 296 -12.55 1.81 -4.67
C PHE A 296 -12.72 2.95 -3.65
N LEU A 297 -13.17 2.64 -2.43
CA LEU A 297 -13.35 3.62 -1.36
C LEU A 297 -12.03 4.27 -0.92
N PHE A 298 -10.93 3.52 -0.89
CA PHE A 298 -9.59 4.05 -0.63
C PHE A 298 -9.16 5.03 -1.72
N GLY A 299 -9.44 4.71 -2.99
CA GLY A 299 -9.20 5.61 -4.13
C GLY A 299 -9.96 6.92 -4.00
N LEU A 300 -11.24 6.88 -3.58
CA LEU A 300 -11.99 8.10 -3.24
C LEU A 300 -11.36 8.85 -2.07
N GLY A 301 -10.96 8.10 -1.03
CA GLY A 301 -10.37 8.61 0.20
C GLY A 301 -9.05 9.35 0.00
N ILE A 302 -8.31 9.07 -1.09
CA ILE A 302 -7.11 9.82 -1.48
C ILE A 302 -7.39 10.86 -2.58
N ALA A 303 -8.27 10.59 -3.54
CA ALA A 303 -8.56 11.53 -4.62
C ALA A 303 -9.22 12.82 -4.12
N ILE A 304 -10.14 12.74 -3.16
CA ILE A 304 -10.81 13.93 -2.61
C ILE A 304 -9.80 14.87 -1.92
N PRO A 305 -8.95 14.41 -0.98
CA PRO A 305 -7.89 15.24 -0.42
C PRO A 305 -7.00 15.88 -1.49
N PHE A 306 -6.54 15.12 -2.48
CA PHE A 306 -5.68 15.67 -3.54
C PHE A 306 -6.40 16.66 -4.45
N GLY A 307 -7.71 16.48 -4.66
CA GLY A 307 -8.57 17.47 -5.32
C GLY A 307 -8.57 18.82 -4.60
N LEU A 308 -8.61 18.81 -3.27
CA LEU A 308 -8.49 20.02 -2.45
C LEU A 308 -7.08 20.64 -2.51
N LEU A 309 -6.06 19.82 -2.80
CA LEU A 309 -4.67 20.27 -2.92
C LEU A 309 -4.34 20.89 -4.29
N LEU A 310 -5.09 20.59 -5.36
CA LEU A 310 -4.73 20.97 -6.74
C LEU A 310 -4.30 22.44 -6.88
N ASN A 311 -5.14 23.35 -6.42
CA ASN A 311 -4.89 24.80 -6.51
C ASN A 311 -4.20 25.39 -5.28
N LYS A 312 -3.81 24.57 -4.29
CA LYS A 312 -3.25 25.00 -3.00
C LYS A 312 -1.86 24.44 -2.72
N ALA A 313 -1.43 23.44 -3.49
CA ALA A 313 -0.07 22.94 -3.47
C ALA A 313 0.84 23.89 -4.26
N PRO A 314 2.11 24.06 -3.82
CA PRO A 314 3.06 24.97 -4.46
C PRO A 314 3.29 24.61 -5.93
N LEU A 315 3.63 25.60 -6.76
CA LEU A 315 4.10 25.36 -8.12
C LEU A 315 5.52 24.78 -8.06
N LEU A 316 5.75 23.65 -8.71
CA LEU A 316 7.09 23.02 -8.75
C LEU A 316 7.88 23.58 -9.94
N GLU A 317 9.16 23.88 -9.70
CA GLU A 317 10.06 24.41 -10.73
C GLU A 317 10.27 23.39 -11.84
N THR A 318 9.75 23.62 -13.04
CA THR A 318 9.91 22.66 -14.12
C THR A 318 11.33 22.57 -14.65
N ASP A 319 12.17 23.59 -14.52
CA ASP A 319 13.42 23.65 -15.30
C ASP A 319 14.64 23.00 -14.64
N ALA A 320 14.57 22.63 -13.36
CA ALA A 320 15.67 21.97 -12.67
C ALA A 320 15.75 20.49 -13.07
N ASN A 321 16.70 20.10 -13.92
CA ASN A 321 16.89 18.68 -14.25
C ASN A 321 17.41 17.92 -13.02
N LEU A 322 16.59 17.00 -12.49
CA LEU A 322 17.06 16.02 -11.52
C LEU A 322 18.14 15.14 -12.16
N PRO A 323 19.07 14.58 -11.35
CA PRO A 323 20.03 13.62 -11.87
C PRO A 323 19.30 12.49 -12.61
N PRO A 324 19.62 12.17 -13.88
CA PRO A 324 18.85 11.20 -14.68
C PRO A 324 18.63 9.84 -14.00
N TRP A 325 19.55 9.44 -13.11
CA TRP A 325 19.44 8.19 -12.37
C TRP A 325 18.21 8.13 -11.44
N THR A 326 17.70 9.25 -10.92
CA THR A 326 16.52 9.24 -10.03
C THR A 326 15.25 8.93 -10.82
N GLU A 327 15.13 9.45 -12.04
CA GLU A 327 14.05 9.14 -12.97
C GLU A 327 14.11 7.66 -13.38
N ILE A 328 15.30 7.17 -13.77
CA ILE A 328 15.53 5.76 -14.08
C ILE A 328 15.16 4.88 -12.89
N PHE A 329 15.62 5.23 -11.70
CA PHE A 329 15.34 4.48 -10.48
C PHE A 329 13.85 4.41 -10.17
N ALA A 330 13.11 5.50 -10.33
CA ALA A 330 11.67 5.53 -10.10
C ALA A 330 10.91 4.64 -11.10
N VAL A 331 11.20 4.76 -12.40
CA VAL A 331 10.58 3.93 -13.44
C VAL A 331 10.94 2.46 -13.26
N PHE A 332 12.22 2.16 -13.01
CA PHE A 332 12.70 0.80 -12.74
C PHE A 332 12.04 0.19 -11.50
N SER A 333 11.90 0.96 -10.42
CA SER A 333 11.28 0.47 -9.18
C SER A 333 9.82 0.12 -9.38
N VAL A 334 9.08 0.93 -10.14
CA VAL A 334 7.65 0.70 -10.40
C VAL A 334 7.44 -0.42 -11.42
N LEU A 335 8.12 -0.38 -12.57
CA LEU A 335 7.89 -1.35 -13.64
C LEU A 335 8.57 -2.70 -13.40
N ILE A 336 9.77 -2.72 -12.82
CA ILE A 336 10.57 -3.94 -12.69
C ILE A 336 10.54 -4.48 -11.27
N LEU A 337 11.01 -3.72 -10.27
CA LEU A 337 11.11 -4.24 -8.91
C LEU A 337 9.75 -4.61 -8.33
N LEU A 338 8.78 -3.69 -8.46
CA LEU A 338 7.46 -3.87 -7.88
C LEU A 338 6.65 -4.99 -8.56
N THR A 339 6.76 -5.13 -9.89
CA THR A 339 6.12 -6.27 -10.59
C THR A 339 6.84 -7.58 -10.27
N TYR A 340 8.17 -7.60 -10.17
CA TYR A 340 8.94 -8.78 -9.77
C TYR A 340 8.49 -9.34 -8.42
N VAL A 341 8.48 -8.48 -7.38
CA VAL A 341 8.19 -8.94 -6.00
C VAL A 341 6.77 -9.47 -5.82
N ASN A 342 5.83 -9.03 -6.67
CA ASN A 342 4.48 -9.56 -6.72
C ASN A 342 4.40 -10.83 -7.59
N TYR A 343 4.89 -10.76 -8.81
CA TYR A 343 4.68 -11.80 -9.82
C TYR A 343 5.48 -13.07 -9.55
N ARG A 344 6.60 -12.99 -8.80
CA ARG A 344 7.31 -14.18 -8.31
C ARG A 344 6.43 -15.12 -7.46
N LYS A 345 5.32 -14.62 -6.88
CA LYS A 345 4.32 -15.46 -6.18
C LYS A 345 3.42 -16.21 -7.16
N ALA A 346 3.12 -15.64 -8.33
CA ALA A 346 2.34 -16.31 -9.36
C ALA A 346 3.10 -17.51 -9.93
N ALA A 347 4.38 -17.31 -10.28
CA ALA A 347 5.24 -18.39 -10.74
C ALA A 347 5.39 -19.52 -9.70
N GLY A 348 5.43 -19.19 -8.40
CA GLY A 348 5.36 -20.19 -7.33
C GLY A 348 4.03 -20.95 -7.30
N THR A 349 2.91 -20.25 -7.51
CA THR A 349 1.57 -20.86 -7.55
C THR A 349 1.43 -21.87 -8.71
N TRP A 350 2.11 -21.64 -9.83
CA TRP A 350 2.10 -22.57 -10.96
C TRP A 350 2.71 -23.93 -10.59
N VAL A 351 3.84 -23.92 -9.87
CA VAL A 351 4.49 -25.14 -9.37
C VAL A 351 3.60 -25.86 -8.37
N ASP A 352 2.88 -25.12 -7.53
CA ASP A 352 1.99 -25.70 -6.53
C ASP A 352 0.71 -26.33 -7.11
N LEU A 353 0.19 -25.81 -8.23
CA LEU A 353 -1.15 -26.16 -8.75
C LEU A 353 -1.17 -26.90 -10.09
N VAL A 354 -0.15 -26.75 -10.94
CA VAL A 354 -0.12 -27.40 -12.25
C VAL A 354 0.47 -28.80 -12.13
N GLU A 355 -0.38 -29.80 -12.30
CA GLU A 355 0.04 -31.20 -12.28
C GLU A 355 1.11 -31.47 -13.36
N GLY A 356 2.20 -32.12 -12.96
CA GLY A 356 3.32 -32.44 -13.85
C GLY A 356 4.35 -31.33 -14.04
N LEU A 357 4.17 -30.14 -13.46
CA LEU A 357 5.16 -29.07 -13.52
C LEU A 357 6.24 -29.26 -12.43
N PRO A 358 7.51 -29.52 -12.77
CA PRO A 358 8.53 -29.74 -11.74
C PRO A 358 8.97 -28.44 -11.07
N GLU A 359 9.42 -28.51 -9.81
CA GLU A 359 9.95 -27.34 -9.08
C GLU A 359 11.23 -26.76 -9.70
N ARG A 360 11.91 -27.55 -10.54
CA ARG A 360 13.13 -27.17 -11.27
C ARG A 360 13.01 -27.45 -12.75
N PHE A 361 13.27 -26.44 -13.57
CA PHE A 361 13.38 -26.59 -15.03
C PHE A 361 14.86 -26.62 -15.39
N PHE A 362 15.31 -27.67 -16.07
CA PHE A 362 16.71 -27.80 -16.52
C PHE A 362 17.75 -27.55 -15.40
N GLY A 363 17.45 -27.98 -14.18
CA GLY A 363 18.33 -27.87 -13.01
C GLY A 363 18.20 -26.58 -12.18
N LEU A 364 17.55 -25.53 -12.70
CA LEU A 364 17.29 -24.28 -11.98
C LEU A 364 15.89 -24.27 -11.35
N PRO A 365 15.71 -23.69 -10.15
CA PRO A 365 14.38 -23.52 -9.58
C PRO A 365 13.52 -22.61 -10.47
N VAL A 366 12.20 -22.80 -10.44
CA VAL A 366 11.29 -21.88 -11.15
C VAL A 366 11.42 -20.46 -10.59
N VAL A 367 11.50 -20.34 -9.25
CA VAL A 367 11.65 -19.05 -8.55
C VAL A 367 12.59 -19.18 -7.35
N GLY A 368 13.70 -18.43 -7.36
CA GLY A 368 14.78 -18.52 -6.37
C GLY A 368 14.78 -17.45 -5.27
N TRP A 369 14.09 -16.32 -5.47
CA TRP A 369 13.94 -15.20 -4.51
C TRP A 369 15.25 -14.57 -4.02
N PHE A 370 16.38 -14.84 -4.68
CA PHE A 370 17.72 -14.52 -4.18
C PHE A 370 17.97 -15.11 -2.79
N ARG A 371 17.43 -16.30 -2.52
CA ARG A 371 17.55 -17.00 -1.22
C ARG A 371 18.22 -18.34 -1.39
N ARG A 372 19.21 -18.63 -0.53
CA ARG A 372 19.95 -19.90 -0.59
C ARG A 372 19.01 -21.08 -0.39
N SER A 373 18.04 -20.95 0.52
CA SER A 373 17.04 -21.99 0.80
C SER A 373 16.16 -22.37 -0.40
N ARG A 374 16.11 -21.50 -1.43
CA ARG A 374 15.30 -21.67 -2.65
C ARG A 374 16.12 -21.84 -3.93
N GLY A 375 17.43 -22.05 -3.82
CA GLY A 375 18.31 -22.21 -4.98
C GLY A 375 18.82 -20.90 -5.59
N TRP A 376 18.74 -19.79 -4.86
CA TRP A 376 19.30 -18.47 -5.20
C TRP A 376 18.63 -17.78 -6.39
N ILE A 377 18.98 -18.16 -7.62
CA ILE A 377 18.46 -17.58 -8.86
C ILE A 377 17.65 -18.67 -9.58
N GLY A 378 16.38 -18.39 -9.82
CA GLY A 378 15.52 -19.21 -10.65
C GLY A 378 15.34 -18.66 -12.05
N TRP A 379 14.62 -19.40 -12.89
CA TRP A 379 14.26 -18.97 -14.24
C TRP A 379 13.57 -17.60 -14.24
N PHE A 380 12.66 -17.42 -13.30
CA PHE A 380 11.91 -16.17 -13.17
C PHE A 380 12.81 -14.97 -12.87
N GLU A 381 13.80 -15.12 -11.97
CA GLU A 381 14.78 -14.07 -11.70
C GLU A 381 15.65 -13.76 -12.92
N LEU A 382 16.04 -14.75 -13.72
CA LEU A 382 16.84 -14.51 -14.93
C LEU A 382 16.11 -13.62 -15.93
N PHE A 383 14.82 -13.87 -16.18
CA PHE A 383 14.00 -13.01 -17.04
C PHE A 383 13.90 -11.59 -16.49
N TYR A 384 13.67 -11.45 -15.18
CA TYR A 384 13.55 -10.13 -14.56
C TYR A 384 14.86 -9.35 -14.47
N ILE A 385 15.99 -10.02 -14.32
CA ILE A 385 17.32 -9.41 -14.45
C ILE A 385 17.50 -8.89 -15.88
N GLY A 386 17.16 -9.71 -16.89
CA GLY A 386 17.22 -9.30 -18.29
C GLY A 386 16.31 -8.09 -18.59
N LEU A 387 15.05 -8.12 -18.15
CA LEU A 387 14.11 -7.00 -18.26
C LEU A 387 14.63 -5.75 -17.53
N GLY A 388 15.24 -5.93 -16.36
CA GLY A 388 15.83 -4.85 -15.60
C GLY A 388 17.00 -4.17 -16.31
N ILE A 389 17.93 -4.96 -16.85
CA ILE A 389 19.05 -4.46 -17.66
C ILE A 389 18.53 -3.73 -18.90
N ALA A 390 17.56 -4.32 -19.60
CA ALA A 390 16.94 -3.70 -20.78
C ALA A 390 16.25 -2.37 -20.44
N CYS A 391 15.51 -2.31 -19.33
CA CYS A 391 14.87 -1.08 -18.85
C CYS A 391 15.89 0.04 -18.57
N VAL A 392 16.95 -0.26 -17.81
CA VAL A 392 18.00 0.72 -17.49
C VAL A 392 18.73 1.17 -18.76
N TRP A 393 19.06 0.24 -19.66
CA TRP A 393 19.70 0.55 -20.94
C TRP A 393 18.82 1.50 -21.76
N LEU A 394 17.57 1.10 -22.05
CA LEU A 394 16.67 1.85 -22.92
C LEU A 394 16.41 3.26 -22.37
N LEU A 395 16.21 3.41 -21.05
CA LEU A 395 16.06 4.72 -20.44
C LEU A 395 17.34 5.56 -20.54
N SER A 396 18.51 4.95 -20.29
CA SER A 396 19.81 5.63 -20.44
C SER A 396 20.05 6.12 -21.86
N VAL A 397 19.63 5.36 -22.88
CA VAL A 397 19.66 5.79 -24.28
C VAL A 397 18.65 6.90 -24.52
N HIS A 398 17.41 6.78 -24.03
CA HIS A 398 16.37 7.80 -24.20
C HIS A 398 16.78 9.19 -23.67
N PHE A 399 17.57 9.25 -22.58
CA PHE A 399 18.12 10.51 -22.07
C PHE A 399 19.14 11.18 -22.99
N ARG A 400 19.78 10.41 -23.89
CA ARG A 400 20.74 10.92 -24.87
C ARG A 400 20.08 11.19 -26.21
N GLU A 401 19.28 10.24 -26.67
CA GLU A 401 18.57 10.26 -27.95
C GLU A 401 17.13 9.78 -27.73
N PRO A 402 16.12 10.66 -27.91
CA PRO A 402 14.73 10.30 -27.68
C PRO A 402 14.25 9.12 -28.54
N LEU A 403 14.00 7.98 -27.89
CA LEU A 403 13.39 6.81 -28.53
C LEU A 403 11.98 7.12 -29.06
N ALA A 404 11.71 6.72 -30.31
CA ALA A 404 10.49 7.09 -31.04
C ALA A 404 9.17 6.62 -30.39
N PHE A 405 9.17 5.48 -29.68
CA PHE A 405 7.97 4.96 -29.03
C PHE A 405 7.67 5.61 -27.66
N ILE A 406 8.62 6.36 -27.10
CA ILE A 406 8.43 7.09 -25.85
C ILE A 406 7.94 8.50 -26.19
N PRO A 407 6.74 8.92 -25.76
CA PRO A 407 6.21 10.23 -26.09
C PRO A 407 7.13 11.37 -25.65
N THR A 408 7.12 12.47 -26.40
CA THR A 408 7.91 13.67 -26.08
C THR A 408 7.31 14.47 -24.92
N SER A 409 5.98 14.46 -24.75
CA SER A 409 5.29 15.16 -23.67
C SER A 409 5.31 14.36 -22.36
N TRP A 410 5.41 15.07 -21.22
CA TRP A 410 5.36 14.44 -19.89
C TRP A 410 4.04 13.73 -19.61
N LEU A 411 2.93 14.31 -20.08
CA LEU A 411 1.62 13.67 -20.03
C LEU A 411 1.65 12.32 -20.77
N GLY A 412 2.16 12.28 -22.00
CA GLY A 412 2.26 11.06 -22.79
C GLY A 412 3.17 10.01 -22.15
N LYS A 413 4.32 10.42 -21.60
CA LYS A 413 5.22 9.52 -20.85
C LYS A 413 4.52 8.89 -19.64
N GLY A 414 3.76 9.70 -18.90
CA GLY A 414 3.01 9.23 -17.74
C GLY A 414 1.82 8.33 -18.10
N GLN A 415 1.09 8.63 -19.18
CA GLN A 415 0.05 7.75 -19.72
C GLN A 415 0.64 6.40 -20.14
N LEU A 416 1.78 6.40 -20.85
CA LEU A 416 2.48 5.18 -21.24
C LEU A 416 2.90 4.35 -20.01
N LEU A 417 3.49 5.00 -18.99
CA LEU A 417 3.85 4.34 -17.74
C LEU A 417 2.63 3.70 -17.07
N TYR A 418 1.52 4.43 -16.98
CA TYR A 418 0.28 3.93 -16.40
C TYR A 418 -0.28 2.73 -17.18
N PHE A 419 -0.37 2.82 -18.52
CA PHE A 419 -0.88 1.74 -19.37
C PHE A 419 -0.06 0.47 -19.26
N VAL A 420 1.27 0.60 -19.37
CA VAL A 420 2.17 -0.53 -19.23
C VAL A 420 1.98 -1.14 -17.85
N PHE A 421 2.00 -0.34 -16.79
CA PHE A 421 1.92 -0.85 -15.43
C PHE A 421 0.58 -1.53 -15.12
N ILE A 422 -0.57 -0.91 -15.45
CA ILE A 422 -1.89 -1.48 -15.13
C ILE A 422 -2.12 -2.81 -15.85
N TRP A 423 -1.79 -2.90 -17.14
CA TRP A 423 -2.00 -4.14 -17.89
C TRP A 423 -0.99 -5.21 -17.49
N TRP A 424 0.24 -4.83 -17.16
CA TRP A 424 1.24 -5.75 -16.64
C TRP A 424 0.75 -6.44 -15.36
N VAL A 425 0.18 -5.70 -14.41
CA VAL A 425 -0.31 -6.29 -13.15
C VAL A 425 -1.62 -7.06 -13.33
N VAL A 426 -2.51 -6.63 -14.24
CA VAL A 426 -3.78 -7.30 -14.54
C VAL A 426 -3.55 -8.66 -15.21
N ILE A 427 -2.71 -8.70 -16.25
CA ILE A 427 -2.38 -9.93 -16.97
C ILE A 427 -1.76 -10.95 -16.02
N PHE A 428 -0.81 -10.53 -15.20
CA PHE A 428 -0.14 -11.43 -14.25
C PHE A 428 -1.04 -11.92 -13.13
N ASN A 429 -1.94 -11.08 -12.66
CA ASN A 429 -2.96 -11.51 -11.72
C ASN A 429 -3.88 -12.58 -12.35
N PHE A 430 -4.26 -12.40 -13.61
CA PHE A 430 -5.06 -13.37 -14.35
C PHE A 430 -4.29 -14.69 -14.58
N GLU A 431 -3.02 -14.64 -14.99
CA GLU A 431 -2.18 -15.84 -15.15
C GLU A 431 -1.99 -16.63 -13.86
N ARG A 432 -1.90 -15.94 -12.70
CA ARG A 432 -1.92 -16.61 -11.40
C ARG A 432 -3.26 -17.32 -11.17
N ALA A 433 -4.37 -16.70 -11.53
CA ALA A 433 -5.70 -17.28 -11.36
C ALA A 433 -5.98 -18.43 -12.35
N LEU A 434 -5.36 -18.39 -13.53
CA LEU A 434 -5.62 -19.32 -14.63
C LEU A 434 -5.31 -20.78 -14.27
N VAL A 435 -4.22 -21.04 -13.54
CA VAL A 435 -3.79 -22.40 -13.17
C VAL A 435 -4.73 -23.11 -12.18
N GLY A 436 -5.68 -22.39 -11.60
CA GLY A 436 -6.68 -22.93 -10.66
C GLY A 436 -8.04 -22.25 -10.82
N PHE A 437 -8.42 -21.95 -12.05
CA PHE A 437 -9.59 -21.11 -12.33
C PHE A 437 -10.90 -21.80 -11.92
N SER A 438 -11.78 -21.07 -11.22
CA SER A 438 -13.13 -21.53 -10.88
C SER A 438 -14.18 -20.51 -11.34
N PRO A 439 -15.43 -20.91 -11.62
CA PRO A 439 -16.46 -19.97 -12.09
C PRO A 439 -16.67 -18.76 -11.15
N HIS A 440 -16.56 -18.96 -9.84
CA HIS A 440 -16.66 -17.88 -8.86
C HIS A 440 -15.54 -16.83 -8.98
N ARG A 441 -14.39 -17.19 -9.55
CA ARG A 441 -13.28 -16.25 -9.80
C ARG A 441 -13.62 -15.26 -10.90
N LEU A 442 -14.58 -15.57 -11.80
CA LEU A 442 -15.02 -14.64 -12.84
C LEU A 442 -15.53 -13.31 -12.26
N VAL A 443 -16.15 -13.34 -11.07
CA VAL A 443 -16.57 -12.11 -10.38
C VAL A 443 -15.36 -11.27 -9.96
N THR A 444 -14.27 -11.91 -9.54
CA THR A 444 -13.06 -11.18 -9.11
C THR A 444 -12.25 -10.71 -10.31
N GLU A 445 -11.86 -11.64 -11.17
CA GLU A 445 -10.97 -11.38 -12.30
C GLU A 445 -11.67 -10.56 -13.39
N GLY A 446 -12.98 -10.78 -13.59
CA GLY A 446 -13.79 -10.01 -14.53
C GLY A 446 -13.97 -8.55 -14.11
N VAL A 447 -14.20 -8.27 -12.82
CA VAL A 447 -14.31 -6.89 -12.31
C VAL A 447 -12.95 -6.18 -12.37
N ILE A 448 -11.86 -6.86 -12.01
CA ILE A 448 -10.50 -6.33 -12.18
C ILE A 448 -10.25 -5.94 -13.65
N THR A 449 -10.56 -6.84 -14.58
CA THR A 449 -10.34 -6.62 -16.02
C THR A 449 -11.22 -5.48 -16.55
N LEU A 450 -12.51 -5.47 -16.20
CA LEU A 450 -13.44 -4.43 -16.64
C LEU A 450 -13.03 -3.04 -16.11
N ASN A 451 -12.63 -2.95 -14.85
CA ASN A 451 -12.14 -1.71 -14.28
C ASN A 451 -10.83 -1.25 -14.95
N ALA A 452 -9.94 -2.16 -15.32
CA ALA A 452 -8.73 -1.82 -16.08
C ALA A 452 -9.04 -1.29 -17.49
N ILE A 453 -10.06 -1.84 -18.16
CA ILE A 453 -10.56 -1.32 -19.44
C ILE A 453 -11.10 0.11 -19.27
N ILE A 454 -11.94 0.35 -18.26
CA ILE A 454 -12.48 1.68 -17.99
C ILE A 454 -11.35 2.66 -17.64
N CYS A 455 -10.39 2.24 -16.80
CA CYS A 455 -9.19 3.03 -16.49
C CYS A 455 -8.41 3.39 -17.75
N THR A 456 -8.30 2.48 -18.72
CA THR A 456 -7.61 2.71 -20.00
C THR A 456 -8.29 3.83 -20.79
N VAL A 457 -9.62 3.84 -20.84
CA VAL A 457 -10.38 4.92 -21.50
C VAL A 457 -10.23 6.25 -20.75
N LEU A 458 -10.38 6.23 -19.42
CA LEU A 458 -10.29 7.42 -18.58
C LEU A 458 -8.89 8.05 -18.61
N ILE A 459 -7.82 7.28 -18.65
CA ILE A 459 -6.47 7.85 -18.71
C ILE A 459 -6.13 8.36 -20.12
N ALA A 460 -6.69 7.77 -21.17
CA ALA A 460 -6.51 8.23 -22.55
C ALA A 460 -7.23 9.55 -22.81
N LEU A 461 -8.48 9.68 -22.34
CA LEU A 461 -9.38 10.79 -22.68
C LEU A 461 -9.55 11.81 -21.56
N GLY A 462 -9.44 11.39 -20.30
CA GLY A 462 -9.66 12.23 -19.12
C GLY A 462 -8.80 13.50 -19.07
N PRO A 463 -7.49 13.46 -19.40
CA PRO A 463 -6.67 14.67 -19.40
C PRO A 463 -7.13 15.76 -20.38
N LEU A 464 -7.93 15.40 -21.40
CA LEU A 464 -8.52 16.36 -22.35
C LEU A 464 -9.71 17.11 -21.75
N ALA A 465 -10.40 16.52 -20.78
CA ALA A 465 -11.59 17.07 -20.13
C ALA A 465 -11.26 17.87 -18.86
N VAL A 466 -10.12 17.57 -18.20
CA VAL A 466 -9.72 18.26 -16.97
C VAL A 466 -9.14 19.65 -17.30
N PRO A 467 -9.71 20.74 -16.76
CA PRO A 467 -9.15 22.08 -16.94
C PRO A 467 -7.75 22.18 -16.35
N LYS A 468 -6.87 22.97 -16.99
CA LYS A 468 -5.56 23.27 -16.44
C LYS A 468 -5.70 23.93 -15.07
N GLN A 469 -4.97 23.43 -14.09
CA GLN A 469 -4.93 23.94 -12.73
C GLN A 469 -3.58 24.63 -12.51
N THR A 470 -3.55 25.60 -11.59
CA THR A 470 -2.32 26.32 -11.25
C THR A 470 -2.07 26.23 -9.74
N GLY A 471 -0.80 26.05 -9.37
CA GLY A 471 -0.42 26.02 -7.95
C GLY A 471 -0.54 27.39 -7.30
N SER A 472 -0.80 27.41 -6.01
CA SER A 472 -0.69 28.61 -5.17
C SER A 472 -0.01 28.26 -3.85
N LEU A 473 0.56 29.25 -3.18
CA LEU A 473 1.16 29.05 -1.86
C LEU A 473 0.04 29.14 -0.80
N PHE A 474 -0.29 28.02 -0.18
CA PHE A 474 -1.32 27.93 0.87
C PHE A 474 -0.76 27.23 2.11
N SER A 475 -1.01 27.81 3.29
CA SER A 475 -0.69 27.18 4.57
C SER A 475 -1.86 26.29 5.01
N PHE A 476 -1.59 25.01 5.24
CA PHE A 476 -2.59 24.03 5.67
C PHE A 476 -2.69 23.88 7.19
N THR A 477 -1.98 24.70 7.95
CA THR A 477 -1.85 24.52 9.42
C THR A 477 -3.20 24.45 10.13
N ASP A 478 -4.13 25.34 9.80
CA ASP A 478 -5.48 25.33 10.39
C ASP A 478 -6.29 24.11 9.93
N TRP A 479 -6.12 23.71 8.67
CA TRP A 479 -6.81 22.56 8.09
C TRP A 479 -6.33 21.26 8.72
N VAL A 480 -5.04 21.14 9.05
CA VAL A 480 -4.49 19.99 9.80
C VAL A 480 -5.23 19.82 11.13
N TRP A 481 -5.38 20.89 11.91
CA TRP A 481 -6.09 20.84 13.19
C TRP A 481 -7.58 20.52 13.04
N GLN A 482 -8.25 21.15 12.06
CA GLN A 482 -9.66 20.86 11.77
C GLN A 482 -9.87 19.41 11.33
N THR A 483 -9.00 18.89 10.48
CA THR A 483 -9.02 17.49 10.03
C THR A 483 -8.84 16.53 11.20
N LEU A 484 -7.96 16.83 12.16
CA LEU A 484 -7.83 16.01 13.37
C LEU A 484 -9.13 15.98 14.17
N ILE A 485 -9.71 17.15 14.47
CA ILE A 485 -10.93 17.24 15.29
C ILE A 485 -12.09 16.53 14.61
N TRP A 486 -12.40 16.90 13.36
CA TRP A 486 -13.51 16.30 12.61
C TRP A 486 -13.26 14.83 12.27
N GLY A 487 -12.02 14.46 12.00
CA GLY A 487 -11.63 13.07 11.79
C GLY A 487 -11.92 12.18 13.00
N MET A 488 -11.68 12.68 14.21
CA MET A 488 -12.04 11.96 15.45
C MET A 488 -13.54 11.84 15.64
N VAL A 489 -14.31 12.90 15.31
CA VAL A 489 -15.78 12.83 15.31
C VAL A 489 -16.27 11.77 14.32
N VAL A 490 -15.70 11.74 13.11
CA VAL A 490 -16.03 10.74 12.08
C VAL A 490 -15.69 9.34 12.56
N LEU A 491 -14.52 9.10 13.16
CA LEU A 491 -14.13 7.81 13.72
C LEU A 491 -15.16 7.28 14.72
N VAL A 492 -15.54 8.11 15.70
CA VAL A 492 -16.51 7.71 16.73
C VAL A 492 -17.88 7.49 16.10
N GLY A 493 -18.33 8.43 15.27
CA GLY A 493 -19.63 8.36 14.59
C GLY A 493 -19.78 7.12 13.72
N THR A 494 -18.81 6.85 12.84
CA THR A 494 -18.87 5.68 11.93
C THR A 494 -18.74 4.38 12.70
N THR A 495 -17.89 4.31 13.74
CA THR A 495 -17.78 3.12 14.59
C THR A 495 -19.12 2.78 15.25
N VAL A 496 -19.79 3.77 15.86
CA VAL A 496 -21.10 3.59 16.50
C VAL A 496 -22.18 3.21 15.48
N ILE A 497 -22.23 3.89 14.33
CA ILE A 497 -23.21 3.61 13.28
C ILE A 497 -23.02 2.18 12.74
N PHE A 498 -21.79 1.79 12.39
CA PHE A 498 -21.52 0.48 11.77
C PHE A 498 -21.74 -0.67 12.74
N TRP A 499 -21.35 -0.47 14.02
CA TRP A 499 -21.71 -1.37 15.11
C TRP A 499 -23.24 -1.53 15.24
N GLY A 500 -23.98 -0.43 15.23
CA GLY A 500 -25.45 -0.44 15.32
C GLY A 500 -26.09 -1.16 14.14
N VAL A 501 -25.64 -0.90 12.91
CA VAL A 501 -26.15 -1.57 11.70
C VAL A 501 -25.87 -3.07 11.76
N LYS A 502 -24.68 -3.51 12.18
CA LYS A 502 -24.41 -4.95 12.36
C LYS A 502 -25.43 -5.60 13.31
N HIS A 503 -25.74 -4.94 14.43
CA HIS A 503 -26.72 -5.44 15.39
C HIS A 503 -28.16 -5.44 14.86
N LEU A 504 -28.53 -4.46 14.03
CA LEU A 504 -29.83 -4.46 13.35
C LEU A 504 -29.96 -5.63 12.36
N LEU A 505 -28.88 -5.99 11.68
CA LEU A 505 -28.89 -7.06 10.66
C LEU A 505 -28.84 -8.48 11.26
N PHE A 506 -28.03 -8.69 12.29
CA PHE A 506 -27.71 -10.02 12.82
C PHE A 506 -28.03 -10.20 14.32
N GLY A 507 -28.55 -9.17 15.01
CA GLY A 507 -28.83 -9.25 16.43
C GLY A 507 -27.60 -9.62 17.27
N LYS A 508 -27.76 -10.62 18.14
CA LYS A 508 -26.69 -11.22 18.97
C LYS A 508 -26.03 -12.43 18.30
N GLU A 509 -26.36 -12.72 17.05
CA GLU A 509 -25.82 -13.87 16.33
C GLU A 509 -24.46 -13.55 15.68
N HIS A 510 -23.70 -14.61 15.45
CA HIS A 510 -22.48 -14.55 14.65
C HIS A 510 -22.83 -14.40 13.18
N ALA A 511 -22.28 -13.37 12.53
CA ALA A 511 -22.47 -13.20 11.09
C ALA A 511 -21.61 -14.21 10.32
N PRO A 512 -22.17 -14.96 9.34
CA PRO A 512 -21.42 -15.99 8.62
C PRO A 512 -20.31 -15.38 7.74
N GLY A 513 -19.45 -16.22 7.16
CA GLY A 513 -18.37 -15.79 6.24
C GLY A 513 -17.10 -15.28 6.93
N ALA A 514 -16.95 -15.54 8.23
CA ALA A 514 -15.72 -15.45 9.01
C ALA A 514 -15.75 -16.44 10.19
N SER A 515 -14.58 -16.83 10.69
CA SER A 515 -14.45 -17.60 11.93
C SER A 515 -14.90 -16.78 13.14
N LEU A 516 -15.45 -17.47 14.16
CA LEU A 516 -15.85 -16.81 15.39
C LEU A 516 -14.64 -16.33 16.18
N HIS A 517 -14.56 -15.02 16.40
CA HIS A 517 -13.56 -14.40 17.26
C HIS A 517 -14.25 -13.58 18.37
N ILE A 518 -13.86 -13.80 19.61
CA ILE A 518 -14.37 -13.13 20.81
C ILE A 518 -13.18 -12.56 21.59
N ARG A 519 -13.14 -11.24 21.70
CA ARG A 519 -11.98 -10.52 22.25
C ARG A 519 -12.05 -10.33 23.77
N PHE A 520 -13.24 -10.17 24.33
CA PHE A 520 -13.41 -9.78 25.73
C PHE A 520 -14.26 -10.77 26.51
N GLY A 521 -14.16 -10.71 27.84
CA GLY A 521 -14.98 -11.50 28.75
C GLY A 521 -14.55 -12.96 28.91
N PRO A 522 -15.33 -13.75 29.67
CA PRO A 522 -15.04 -15.15 29.98
C PRO A 522 -14.94 -16.05 28.74
N ASP A 523 -15.77 -15.77 27.73
CA ASP A 523 -15.84 -16.55 26.47
C ASP A 523 -14.78 -16.13 25.45
N SER A 524 -13.80 -15.32 25.85
CA SER A 524 -12.75 -14.87 24.92
C SER A 524 -11.92 -16.05 24.41
N ASN A 525 -11.85 -16.16 23.08
CA ASN A 525 -11.02 -17.13 22.39
C ASN A 525 -9.76 -16.50 21.77
N ALA A 526 -9.43 -15.26 22.15
CA ALA A 526 -8.21 -14.60 21.71
C ALA A 526 -6.98 -15.28 22.34
N PRO A 527 -6.03 -15.78 21.53
CA PRO A 527 -4.84 -16.44 22.05
C PRO A 527 -4.04 -15.53 22.98
N LYS A 528 -3.70 -16.05 24.16
CA LYS A 528 -2.95 -15.34 25.21
C LYS A 528 -1.44 -15.63 25.17
N ALA A 529 -1.05 -16.71 24.50
CA ALA A 529 0.33 -17.15 24.38
C ALA A 529 0.75 -17.26 22.90
N LYS A 530 2.06 -17.22 22.65
CA LYS A 530 2.61 -17.54 21.34
C LYS A 530 2.35 -19.02 20.99
N PRO A 531 2.25 -19.38 19.70
CA PRO A 531 2.15 -20.79 19.29
C PRO A 531 3.31 -21.60 19.86
N LYS A 532 3.08 -22.89 20.14
CA LYS A 532 4.10 -23.79 20.68
C LYS A 532 5.09 -24.20 19.58
N ALA A 533 6.26 -24.68 20.00
CA ALA A 533 7.22 -25.28 19.07
C ALA A 533 6.58 -26.48 18.36
N GLY A 534 6.78 -26.58 17.05
CA GLY A 534 6.19 -27.58 16.18
C GLY A 534 4.82 -27.20 15.60
N GLU A 535 4.07 -26.29 16.23
CA GLU A 535 2.78 -25.83 15.71
C GLU A 535 2.94 -24.95 14.47
N GLN A 536 1.91 -24.90 13.62
CA GLN A 536 1.90 -23.94 12.52
C GLN A 536 1.55 -22.55 13.05
N HIS A 537 2.26 -21.54 12.56
CA HIS A 537 1.92 -20.15 12.81
C HIS A 537 0.55 -19.88 12.16
N PRO A 538 -0.44 -19.42 12.94
CA PRO A 538 -1.78 -19.21 12.44
C PRO A 538 -1.85 -18.06 11.45
#